data_AF-A0AA40ZVJ5-F1
#
_entry.id   AF-A0AA40ZVJ5-F1
#
_cell.length_a   1.000
_cell.length_b   1.000
_cell.length_c   1.000
_cell.angle_alpha   90.00
_cell.angle_beta   90.00
_cell.angle_gamma   90.00
#
_symmetry.space_group_name_H-M   'P 1'
#
loop_
_entity.id
_entity.type
_entity.pdbx_description
1 polymer ?
#
loop_
_entity_poly.entity_id
_entity_poly.type
_entity_poly.pdbx_seq_one_letter_code
_entity_poly.pdbx_strand_id
1 'polypeptide(L)'
;DGILAGVPPHRVARLRRQGERYFADGLRDLGADRRRAIMAVCVIEWATATADAVIETHDRIVGRTWRDAKQLHDARVVETRGATTATLNGFTALGQSLLEAHGDGASLEDAVAGGAGWERLTSLVATAKTLTDTLGDDPLAYVDQGYHRFRRYAPRMLRCLDLKAAAVARPLLDAATVIATKGAVPAADDFLRPHSKWRRQLRAKGDDDAR
;
A
#
# COMPACT_ATOMS: atom_id res chain seq x y z
N ASP A 1 -13.11 7.79 31.36
CA ASP A 1 -14.50 7.39 31.64
C ASP A 1 -15.44 7.85 30.55
N GLY A 2 -16.09 6.90 29.86
CA GLY A 2 -17.09 7.18 28.83
C GLY A 2 -18.50 7.26 29.43
N ILE A 3 -19.46 7.79 28.67
CA ILE A 3 -20.88 7.94 29.08
C ILE A 3 -21.51 6.60 29.54
N LEU A 4 -21.02 5.46 29.04
CA LEU A 4 -21.48 4.13 29.41
C LEU A 4 -20.60 3.42 30.44
N ALA A 5 -19.61 4.09 31.03
CA ALA A 5 -18.74 3.50 32.04
C ALA A 5 -19.57 3.00 33.24
N GLY A 6 -19.33 1.76 33.67
CA GLY A 6 -20.07 1.12 34.75
C GLY A 6 -21.45 0.55 34.36
N VAL A 7 -21.91 0.73 33.12
CA VAL A 7 -23.14 0.09 32.64
C VAL A 7 -22.84 -1.32 32.13
N PRO A 8 -23.51 -2.38 32.64
CA PRO A 8 -23.27 -3.74 32.17
C PRO A 8 -23.56 -3.91 30.66
N PRO A 9 -22.70 -4.61 29.90
CA PRO A 9 -22.83 -4.75 28.44
C PRO A 9 -24.20 -5.29 27.98
N HIS A 10 -24.78 -6.24 28.71
CA HIS A 10 -26.09 -6.80 28.38
C HIS A 10 -27.22 -5.76 28.46
N ARG A 11 -27.09 -4.73 29.32
CA ARG A 11 -28.06 -3.63 29.41
C ARG A 11 -27.92 -2.68 28.23
N VAL A 12 -26.69 -2.36 27.83
CA VAL A 12 -26.39 -1.58 26.61
C VAL A 12 -26.99 -2.27 25.40
N ALA A 13 -26.69 -3.57 25.21
CA ALA A 13 -27.22 -4.35 24.10
C ALA A 13 -28.76 -4.41 24.08
N ARG A 14 -29.40 -4.46 25.26
CA ARG A 14 -30.87 -4.42 25.37
C ARG A 14 -31.44 -3.08 24.94
N LEU A 15 -30.85 -1.96 25.38
CA LEU A 15 -31.29 -0.61 25.01
C LEU A 15 -31.07 -0.34 23.52
N ARG A 16 -29.93 -0.76 22.95
CA ARG A 16 -29.68 -0.71 21.50
C ARG A 16 -30.78 -1.44 20.72
N ARG A 17 -31.08 -2.69 21.08
CA ARG A 17 -32.14 -3.48 20.44
C ARG A 17 -33.53 -2.86 20.57
N GLN A 18 -33.77 -2.04 21.59
CA GLN A 18 -35.03 -1.29 21.72
C GLN A 18 -35.05 -0.09 20.77
N GLY A 19 -33.96 0.69 20.72
CA GLY A 19 -33.87 1.83 19.81
C GLY A 19 -33.91 1.45 18.33
N GLU A 20 -33.40 0.28 17.96
CA GLU A 20 -33.50 -0.26 16.59
C GLU A 20 -34.93 -0.70 16.20
N ARG A 21 -35.80 -0.94 17.18
CA ARG A 21 -37.18 -1.40 16.95
C ARG A 21 -38.20 -0.27 17.03
N TYR A 22 -37.97 0.72 17.89
CA TYR A 22 -38.92 1.81 18.06
C TYR A 22 -38.82 2.81 16.92
N PHE A 23 -39.97 3.17 16.35
CA PHE A 23 -40.10 4.39 15.56
C PHE A 23 -40.13 5.63 16.46
N ALA A 24 -39.97 6.81 15.85
CA ALA A 24 -39.93 8.08 16.58
C ALA A 24 -41.15 8.28 17.50
N ASP A 25 -42.34 7.88 17.05
CA ASP A 25 -43.58 8.00 17.82
C ASP A 25 -43.55 7.09 19.06
N GLY A 26 -43.17 5.82 18.88
CA GLY A 26 -43.05 4.87 20.00
C GLY A 26 -41.97 5.24 21.02
N LEU A 27 -40.94 6.01 20.63
CA LEU A 27 -39.98 6.59 21.57
C LEU A 27 -40.57 7.76 22.37
N ARG A 28 -41.47 8.58 21.78
CA ARG A 28 -42.09 9.73 22.46
C ARG A 28 -42.99 9.31 23.60
N ASP A 29 -43.65 8.15 23.46
CA ASP A 29 -44.53 7.57 24.48
C ASP A 29 -43.77 7.06 25.72
N LEU A 30 -42.44 6.92 25.64
CA LEU A 30 -41.61 6.54 26.78
C LEU A 30 -41.33 7.73 27.70
N GLY A 31 -41.19 7.44 29.00
CA GLY A 31 -40.69 8.39 29.98
C GLY A 31 -39.34 9.00 29.57
N ALA A 32 -39.14 10.28 29.91
CA ALA A 32 -38.03 11.09 29.42
C ALA A 32 -36.64 10.44 29.64
N ASP A 33 -36.40 9.86 30.82
CA ASP A 33 -35.10 9.26 31.15
C ASP A 33 -34.85 7.97 30.35
N ARG A 34 -35.88 7.14 30.16
CA ARG A 34 -35.76 5.92 29.36
C ARG A 34 -35.55 6.24 27.89
N ARG A 35 -36.27 7.24 27.36
CA ARG A 35 -36.08 7.74 25.99
C ARG A 35 -34.65 8.24 25.80
N ARG A 36 -34.14 9.08 26.71
CA ARG A 36 -32.75 9.59 26.66
C ARG A 36 -31.73 8.47 26.76
N ALA A 37 -31.92 7.49 27.64
CA ALA A 37 -31.01 6.35 27.77
C ALA A 37 -30.92 5.52 26.49
N ILE A 38 -32.06 5.23 25.85
CA ILE A 38 -32.09 4.53 24.55
C ILE A 38 -31.36 5.34 23.48
N MET A 39 -31.70 6.63 23.35
CA MET A 39 -31.07 7.50 22.36
C MET A 39 -29.56 7.63 22.56
N ALA A 40 -29.09 7.83 23.79
CA ALA A 40 -27.67 7.92 24.10
C ALA A 40 -26.92 6.63 23.76
N VAL A 41 -27.47 5.47 24.12
CA VAL A 41 -26.91 4.17 23.76
C VAL A 41 -26.84 3.99 22.25
N CYS A 42 -27.93 4.28 21.53
CA CYS A 42 -27.96 4.14 20.07
C CYS A 42 -26.93 5.04 19.37
N VAL A 43 -26.83 6.31 19.76
CA VAL A 43 -25.84 7.24 19.17
C VAL A 43 -24.41 6.73 19.38
N ILE A 44 -24.09 6.23 20.57
CA ILE A 44 -22.74 5.71 20.88
C ILE A 44 -22.44 4.42 20.11
N GLU A 45 -23.38 3.47 20.09
CA GLU A 45 -23.21 2.19 19.40
C GLU A 45 -23.12 2.39 17.88
N TRP A 46 -23.96 3.25 17.31
CA TRP A 46 -23.90 3.57 15.88
C TRP A 46 -22.66 4.37 15.50
N ALA A 47 -22.19 5.28 16.35
CA ALA A 47 -20.92 5.97 16.13
C ALA A 47 -19.76 4.97 16.10
N THR A 48 -19.73 4.02 17.03
CA THR A 48 -18.73 2.93 17.06
C THR A 48 -18.81 2.07 15.81
N ALA A 49 -20.00 1.58 15.46
CA ALA A 49 -20.21 0.76 14.26
C ALA A 49 -19.84 1.50 12.96
N THR A 50 -20.11 2.80 12.90
CA THR A 50 -19.73 3.65 11.76
C THR A 50 -18.21 3.81 11.68
N ALA A 51 -17.53 4.01 12.82
CA ALA A 51 -16.07 4.07 12.86
C ALA A 51 -15.43 2.76 12.37
N ASP A 52 -15.95 1.61 12.82
CA ASP A 52 -15.50 0.29 12.38
C ASP A 52 -15.69 0.12 10.86
N ALA A 53 -16.86 0.48 10.34
CA ALA A 53 -17.15 0.40 8.90
C ALA A 53 -16.23 1.31 8.06
N VAL A 54 -15.87 2.49 8.59
CA VAL A 54 -14.93 3.42 7.94
C VAL A 54 -13.52 2.80 7.89
N ILE A 55 -13.04 2.22 8.99
CA ILE A 55 -11.73 1.55 9.06
C ILE A 55 -11.70 0.33 8.13
N GLU A 56 -12.74 -0.49 8.14
CA GLU A 56 -12.84 -1.66 7.26
C GLU A 56 -12.83 -1.25 5.78
N THR A 57 -13.55 -0.17 5.44
CA THR A 57 -13.54 0.37 4.08
C THR A 57 -12.15 0.85 3.68
N HIS A 58 -11.42 1.50 4.58
CA HIS A 58 -10.03 1.88 4.34
C HIS A 58 -9.15 0.66 4.06
N ASP A 59 -9.24 -0.38 4.89
CA ASP A 59 -8.47 -1.62 4.73
C ASP A 59 -8.75 -2.31 3.39
N ARG A 60 -10.03 -2.37 2.97
CA ARG A 60 -10.40 -2.90 1.65
C ARG A 60 -9.79 -2.09 0.49
N ILE A 61 -9.73 -0.76 0.62
CA ILE A 61 -9.10 0.11 -0.40
C ILE A 61 -7.59 -0.16 -0.45
N VAL A 62 -6.92 -0.21 0.70
CA VAL A 62 -5.48 -0.52 0.80
C VAL A 62 -5.18 -1.90 0.21
N GLY A 63 -5.94 -2.93 0.61
CA GLY A 63 -5.78 -4.28 0.11
C GLY A 63 -6.06 -4.43 -1.38
N ARG A 64 -6.96 -3.62 -1.96
CA ARG A 64 -7.14 -3.56 -3.42
C ARG A 64 -5.94 -2.90 -4.10
N THR A 65 -5.51 -1.74 -3.63
CA THR A 65 -4.35 -1.02 -4.19
C THR A 65 -3.09 -1.90 -4.16
N TRP A 66 -2.85 -2.64 -3.08
CA TRP A 66 -1.72 -3.58 -3.00
C TRP A 66 -1.83 -4.72 -4.02
N ARG A 67 -3.03 -5.30 -4.20
CA ARG A 67 -3.25 -6.36 -5.20
C ARG A 67 -3.05 -5.86 -6.62
N ASP A 68 -3.54 -4.67 -6.93
CA ASP A 68 -3.37 -4.05 -8.25
C ASP A 68 -1.88 -3.79 -8.54
N ALA A 69 -1.16 -3.22 -7.56
CA ALA A 69 0.29 -3.00 -7.66
C ALA A 69 1.08 -4.31 -7.83
N LYS A 70 0.73 -5.34 -7.06
CA LYS A 70 1.34 -6.67 -7.19
C LYS A 70 1.04 -7.29 -8.55
N GLN A 71 -0.19 -7.20 -9.04
CA GLN A 71 -0.56 -7.74 -10.35
C GLN A 71 0.23 -7.07 -11.47
N LEU A 72 0.44 -5.75 -11.39
CA LEU A 72 1.27 -5.02 -12.35
C LEU A 72 2.74 -5.47 -12.31
N HIS A 73 3.30 -5.61 -11.11
CA HIS A 73 4.67 -6.13 -10.94
C HIS A 73 4.79 -7.56 -11.46
N ASP A 74 3.88 -8.46 -11.10
CA ASP A 74 3.90 -9.86 -11.55
C ASP A 74 3.79 -9.95 -13.09
N ALA A 75 2.93 -9.14 -13.71
CA ALA A 75 2.82 -9.06 -15.17
C ALA A 75 4.14 -8.57 -15.81
N ARG A 76 4.77 -7.56 -15.20
CA ARG A 76 6.07 -7.04 -15.66
C ARG A 76 7.17 -8.08 -15.52
N VAL A 77 7.21 -8.85 -14.42
CA VAL A 77 8.17 -9.95 -14.23
C VAL A 77 7.99 -11.03 -15.28
N VAL A 78 6.76 -11.40 -15.63
CA VAL A 78 6.48 -12.39 -16.68
C VAL A 78 6.97 -11.90 -18.05
N GLU A 79 6.66 -10.65 -18.43
CA GLU A 79 7.14 -10.03 -19.66
C GLU A 79 8.68 -10.00 -19.71
N THR A 80 9.29 -9.52 -18.62
CA THR A 80 10.74 -9.39 -18.45
C THR A 80 11.43 -10.74 -18.54
N ARG A 81 10.84 -11.82 -17.99
CA ARG A 81 11.42 -13.19 -18.07
C ARG A 81 11.57 -13.67 -19.52
N GLY A 82 10.59 -13.41 -20.37
CA GLY A 82 10.67 -13.74 -21.80
C GLY A 82 11.80 -12.98 -22.49
N ALA A 83 11.85 -11.67 -22.28
CA ALA A 83 12.90 -10.80 -22.82
C ALA A 83 14.30 -11.18 -22.30
N THR A 84 14.44 -11.53 -21.02
CA THR A 84 15.69 -12.02 -20.43
C THR A 84 16.15 -13.31 -21.09
N THR A 85 15.24 -14.27 -21.28
CA THR A 85 15.58 -15.55 -21.93
C THR A 85 16.04 -15.33 -23.37
N ALA A 86 15.32 -14.49 -24.13
CA ALA A 86 15.69 -14.15 -25.50
C ALA A 86 17.05 -13.42 -25.58
N THR A 87 17.32 -12.50 -24.64
CA THR A 87 18.57 -11.74 -24.57
C THR A 87 19.75 -12.64 -24.20
N LEU A 88 19.59 -13.54 -23.22
CA LEU A 88 20.61 -14.53 -22.85
C LEU A 88 20.90 -15.49 -24.00
N ASN A 89 19.88 -15.99 -24.70
CA ASN A 89 20.07 -16.82 -25.89
C ASN A 89 20.82 -16.06 -27.00
N GLY A 90 20.54 -14.76 -27.17
CA GLY A 90 21.26 -13.90 -28.10
C GLY A 90 22.75 -13.76 -27.75
N PHE A 91 23.08 -13.56 -26.47
CA PHE A 91 24.48 -13.55 -26.02
C PHE A 91 25.16 -14.91 -26.15
N THR A 92 24.46 -16.01 -25.87
CA THR A 92 24.99 -17.37 -26.06
C THR A 92 25.34 -17.62 -27.51
N ALA A 93 24.44 -17.28 -28.45
CA ALA A 93 24.69 -17.45 -29.88
C ALA A 93 25.90 -16.61 -30.35
N LEU A 94 25.99 -15.35 -29.91
CA LEU A 94 27.13 -14.48 -30.22
C LEU A 94 28.43 -15.01 -29.61
N GLY A 95 28.39 -15.51 -28.37
CA GLY A 95 29.52 -16.13 -27.70
C GLY A 95 30.01 -17.40 -28.39
N GLN A 96 29.09 -18.23 -28.91
CA GLN A 96 29.44 -19.42 -29.69
C GLN A 96 30.16 -19.05 -30.98
N SER A 97 29.63 -18.12 -31.78
CA SER A 97 30.30 -17.67 -33.01
C SER A 97 31.69 -17.07 -32.75
N LEU A 98 31.86 -16.35 -31.64
CA LEU A 98 33.17 -15.82 -31.24
C LEU A 98 34.14 -16.94 -30.82
N LEU A 99 33.67 -17.94 -30.07
CA LEU A 99 34.48 -19.07 -29.64
C LEU A 99 34.91 -19.96 -30.81
N GLU A 100 34.01 -20.20 -31.78
CA GLU A 100 34.31 -20.94 -33.01
C GLU A 100 35.38 -20.21 -33.83
N ALA A 101 35.20 -18.91 -34.10
CA ALA A 101 36.18 -18.12 -34.81
C ALA A 101 37.53 -18.06 -34.09
N HIS A 102 37.54 -17.99 -32.76
CA HIS A 102 38.77 -18.05 -31.97
C HIS A 102 39.48 -19.41 -32.11
N GLY A 103 38.73 -20.52 -32.07
CA GLY A 103 39.27 -21.88 -32.23
C GLY A 103 39.87 -22.12 -33.62
N ASP A 104 39.27 -21.54 -34.65
CA ASP A 104 39.71 -21.65 -36.04
C ASP A 104 40.80 -20.63 -36.42
N GLY A 105 41.20 -19.75 -35.48
CA GLY A 105 42.15 -18.66 -35.73
C GLY A 105 41.63 -17.59 -36.70
N ALA A 106 40.32 -17.52 -36.89
CA ALA A 106 39.64 -16.60 -37.77
C ALA A 106 39.45 -15.20 -37.13
N SER A 107 39.14 -14.21 -37.96
CA SER A 107 38.88 -12.84 -37.54
C SER A 107 37.62 -12.77 -36.67
N LEU A 108 37.77 -12.32 -35.42
CA LEU A 108 36.64 -12.09 -34.51
C LEU A 108 35.75 -10.93 -34.98
N GLU A 109 36.32 -9.95 -35.67
CA GLU A 109 35.57 -8.83 -36.26
C GLU A 109 34.61 -9.34 -37.35
N ASP A 110 35.10 -10.24 -38.21
CA ASP A 110 34.29 -10.89 -39.24
C ASP A 110 33.28 -11.88 -38.64
N ALA A 111 33.60 -12.50 -37.50
CA ALA A 111 32.67 -13.37 -36.78
C ALA A 111 31.48 -12.59 -36.17
N VAL A 112 31.74 -11.39 -35.64
CA VAL A 112 30.66 -10.50 -35.16
C VAL A 112 29.85 -9.95 -36.34
N ALA A 113 30.52 -9.55 -37.42
CA ALA A 113 29.88 -9.00 -38.61
C ALA A 113 29.07 -10.04 -39.40
N GLY A 114 29.59 -11.27 -39.53
CA GLY A 114 28.95 -12.39 -40.22
C GLY A 114 27.92 -13.15 -39.37
N GLY A 115 27.98 -13.00 -38.05
CA GLY A 115 26.97 -13.51 -37.12
C GLY A 115 25.81 -12.54 -36.91
N ALA A 116 25.56 -12.16 -35.65
CA ALA A 116 24.44 -11.31 -35.27
C ALA A 116 24.57 -9.84 -35.72
N GLY A 117 25.78 -9.36 -36.02
CA GLY A 117 26.07 -7.98 -36.37
C GLY A 117 26.25 -7.05 -35.16
N TRP A 118 27.04 -5.98 -35.33
CA TRP A 118 27.32 -4.98 -34.30
C TRP A 118 26.08 -4.26 -33.77
N GLU A 119 25.08 -4.01 -34.64
CA GLU A 119 23.81 -3.40 -34.24
C GLU A 119 23.03 -4.30 -33.27
N ARG A 120 23.02 -5.62 -33.54
CA ARG A 120 22.33 -6.58 -32.69
C ARG A 120 23.03 -6.75 -31.34
N LEU A 121 24.36 -6.74 -31.30
CA LEU A 121 25.11 -6.72 -30.05
C LEU A 121 24.78 -5.47 -29.22
N THR A 122 24.74 -4.30 -29.86
CA THR A 122 24.36 -3.04 -29.21
C THR A 122 22.95 -3.13 -28.63
N SER A 123 22.01 -3.69 -29.39
CA SER A 123 20.63 -3.92 -28.94
C SER A 123 20.54 -4.91 -27.77
N LEU A 124 21.30 -6.00 -27.80
CA LEU A 124 21.38 -6.98 -26.70
C LEU A 124 21.91 -6.35 -25.41
N VAL A 125 22.97 -5.54 -25.50
CA VAL A 125 23.55 -4.84 -24.33
C VAL A 125 22.56 -3.81 -23.78
N ALA A 126 21.93 -3.01 -24.63
CA ALA A 126 20.93 -2.03 -24.21
C ALA A 126 19.71 -2.69 -23.54
N THR A 127 19.24 -3.80 -24.12
CA THR A 127 18.13 -4.59 -23.58
C THR A 127 18.52 -5.22 -22.24
N ALA A 128 19.70 -5.84 -22.14
CA ALA A 128 20.18 -6.45 -20.90
C ALA A 128 20.30 -5.43 -19.75
N LYS A 129 20.80 -4.23 -20.04
CA LYS A 129 20.84 -3.12 -19.07
C LYS A 129 19.44 -2.77 -18.57
N THR A 130 18.51 -2.57 -19.51
CA THR A 130 17.10 -2.24 -19.19
C THR A 130 16.42 -3.34 -18.37
N LEU A 131 16.65 -4.61 -18.70
CA LEU A 131 16.08 -5.75 -17.98
C LEU A 131 16.66 -5.88 -16.57
N THR A 132 17.96 -5.60 -16.40
CA THR A 132 18.63 -5.64 -15.09
C THR A 132 18.06 -4.56 -14.17
N ASP A 133 17.86 -3.35 -14.70
CA ASP A 133 17.24 -2.26 -13.96
C ASP A 133 15.78 -2.61 -13.58
N THR A 134 15.00 -3.15 -14.52
CA THR A 134 13.58 -3.51 -14.30
C THR A 134 13.40 -4.66 -13.29
N LEU A 135 14.30 -5.65 -13.26
CA LEU A 135 14.23 -6.77 -12.30
C LEU A 135 14.59 -6.34 -10.86
N GLY A 136 15.24 -5.19 -10.70
CA GLY A 136 15.58 -4.61 -9.39
C GLY A 136 14.41 -3.86 -8.73
N ASP A 137 13.34 -3.56 -9.47
CA ASP A 137 12.22 -2.75 -8.97
C ASP A 137 11.41 -3.50 -7.90
N ASP A 138 11.28 -2.88 -6.73
CA ASP A 138 10.45 -3.38 -5.63
C ASP A 138 8.96 -3.22 -5.96
N PRO A 139 8.10 -4.23 -5.75
CA PRO A 139 6.65 -4.08 -5.81
C PRO A 139 6.10 -2.87 -5.04
N LEU A 140 6.78 -2.45 -3.96
CA LEU A 140 6.43 -1.25 -3.20
C LEU A 140 6.49 0.05 -4.00
N ALA A 141 7.31 0.12 -5.06
CA ALA A 141 7.38 1.28 -5.95
C ALA A 141 6.03 1.55 -6.65
N TYR A 142 5.25 0.50 -6.91
CA TYR A 142 3.95 0.63 -7.58
C TYR A 142 2.82 1.02 -6.62
N VAL A 143 3.03 0.95 -5.30
CA VAL A 143 2.01 1.37 -4.32
C VAL A 143 1.78 2.88 -4.35
N ASP A 144 2.76 3.65 -4.86
CA ASP A 144 2.63 5.09 -5.08
C ASP A 144 1.49 5.46 -6.04
N GLN A 145 1.04 4.54 -6.88
CA GLN A 145 -0.17 4.74 -7.71
C GLN A 145 -1.42 4.99 -6.86
N GLY A 146 -1.46 4.46 -5.63
CA GLY A 146 -2.52 4.72 -4.66
C GLY A 146 -2.43 6.07 -3.95
N TYR A 147 -1.27 6.74 -4.01
CA TYR A 147 -0.98 7.94 -3.21
C TYR A 147 -2.03 9.04 -3.38
N HIS A 148 -2.35 9.40 -4.63
CA HIS A 148 -3.33 10.45 -4.92
C HIS A 148 -4.72 10.12 -4.38
N ARG A 149 -5.12 8.84 -4.45
CA ARG A 149 -6.39 8.36 -3.89
C ARG A 149 -6.40 8.55 -2.37
N PHE A 150 -5.37 8.05 -1.67
CA PHE A 150 -5.28 8.15 -0.22
C PHE A 150 -5.24 9.61 0.26
N ARG A 151 -4.47 10.48 -0.40
CA ARG A 151 -4.35 11.89 -0.05
C ARG A 151 -5.69 12.64 -0.10
N ARG A 152 -6.63 12.21 -0.96
CA ARG A 152 -7.94 12.85 -1.10
C ARG A 152 -8.86 12.60 0.10
N TYR A 153 -8.90 11.37 0.62
CA TYR A 153 -9.88 10.99 1.65
C TYR A 153 -9.27 10.72 3.03
N ALA A 154 -8.05 10.17 3.12
CA ALA A 154 -7.47 9.73 4.38
C ALA A 154 -7.40 10.84 5.45
N PRO A 155 -7.02 12.10 5.12
CA PRO A 155 -7.04 13.17 6.12
C PRO A 155 -8.44 13.45 6.67
N ARG A 156 -9.48 13.39 5.83
CA ARG A 156 -10.88 13.62 6.25
C ARG A 156 -11.36 12.46 7.12
N MET A 157 -11.07 11.24 6.68
CA MET A 157 -11.39 10.01 7.40
C MET A 157 -10.82 10.03 8.82
N LEU A 158 -9.52 10.32 8.97
CA LEU A 158 -8.84 10.33 10.25
C LEU A 158 -9.39 11.41 11.21
N ARG A 159 -9.80 12.57 10.70
CA ARG A 159 -10.43 13.63 11.52
C ARG A 159 -11.83 13.25 12.04
N CYS A 160 -12.51 12.32 11.40
CA CYS A 160 -13.83 11.86 11.84
C CYS A 160 -13.77 10.76 12.91
N LEU A 161 -12.58 10.25 13.25
CA LEU A 161 -12.37 9.14 14.16
C LEU A 161 -11.76 9.63 15.48
N ASP A 162 -12.33 9.24 16.62
CA ASP A 162 -11.70 9.43 17.94
C ASP A 162 -10.67 8.31 18.18
N LEU A 163 -9.46 8.49 17.61
CA LEU A 163 -8.39 7.52 17.70
C LEU A 163 -7.61 7.65 19.00
N LYS A 164 -7.44 6.52 19.70
CA LYS A 164 -6.61 6.39 20.90
C LYS A 164 -5.64 5.24 20.70
N ALA A 165 -4.44 5.39 21.25
CA ALA A 165 -3.38 4.39 21.14
C ALA A 165 -2.80 4.06 22.51
N ALA A 166 -2.43 2.79 22.71
CA ALA A 166 -1.57 2.38 23.81
C ALA A 166 -0.18 3.04 23.67
N ALA A 167 0.58 3.11 24.75
CA ALA A 167 1.90 3.78 24.77
C ALA A 167 2.84 3.31 23.65
N VAL A 168 2.87 2.00 23.37
CA VAL A 168 3.70 1.40 22.30
C VAL A 168 3.31 1.85 20.89
N ALA A 169 2.05 2.25 20.68
CA ALA A 169 1.53 2.69 19.39
C ALA A 169 1.41 4.22 19.28
N ARG A 170 1.95 4.96 20.27
CA ARG A 170 1.88 6.42 20.28
C ARG A 170 2.53 7.07 19.05
N PRO A 171 3.71 6.63 18.58
CA PRO A 171 4.30 7.18 17.36
C PRO A 171 3.40 7.03 16.12
N LEU A 172 2.66 5.91 16.03
CA LEU A 172 1.72 5.67 14.94
C LEU A 172 0.52 6.63 15.00
N LEU A 173 0.00 6.91 16.20
CA LEU A 173 -1.08 7.87 16.38
C LEU A 173 -0.64 9.30 16.05
N ASP A 174 0.57 9.67 16.43
CA ASP A 174 1.14 10.98 16.12
C ASP A 174 1.32 11.15 14.60
N ALA A 175 1.83 10.12 13.90
CA ALA A 175 1.90 10.09 12.44
C ALA A 175 0.51 10.19 11.77
N ALA A 176 -0.49 9.46 12.27
CA ALA A 176 -1.86 9.56 11.78
C ALA A 176 -2.44 10.98 12.00
N THR A 177 -2.10 11.62 13.11
CA THR A 177 -2.53 13.00 13.43
C THR A 177 -1.92 14.01 12.47
N VAL A 178 -0.65 13.84 12.10
CA VAL A 178 0.01 14.65 11.06
C VAL A 178 -0.72 14.52 9.72
N ILE A 179 -1.05 13.29 9.29
CA ILE A 179 -1.79 13.05 8.06
C ILE A 179 -3.18 13.71 8.13
N ALA A 180 -3.87 13.57 9.27
CA ALA A 180 -5.18 14.15 9.52
C ALA A 180 -5.19 15.69 9.40
N THR A 181 -4.13 16.33 9.89
CA THR A 181 -3.95 17.79 9.85
C THR A 181 -3.30 18.30 8.57
N LYS A 182 -2.81 17.40 7.70
CA LYS A 182 -1.94 17.70 6.55
C LYS A 182 -0.69 18.48 6.97
N GLY A 183 -0.15 18.16 8.14
CA GLY A 183 1.09 18.75 8.65
C GLY A 183 2.34 18.18 7.99
N ALA A 184 3.50 18.67 8.41
CA ALA A 184 4.79 18.16 7.97
C ALA A 184 5.02 16.72 8.48
N VAL A 185 5.49 15.85 7.59
CA VAL A 185 5.77 14.43 7.91
C VAL A 185 6.81 14.34 9.05
N PRO A 186 6.60 13.49 10.07
CA PRO A 186 7.60 13.32 11.12
C PRO A 186 8.94 12.89 10.54
N ALA A 187 10.03 13.49 11.03
CA ALA A 187 11.39 13.10 10.62
C ALA A 187 11.78 11.69 11.10
N ALA A 188 11.12 11.18 12.15
CA ALA A 188 11.34 9.84 12.68
C ALA A 188 10.42 8.80 12.02
N ASP A 189 10.97 7.63 11.70
CA ASP A 189 10.27 6.46 11.18
C ASP A 189 9.98 5.41 12.28
N ASP A 190 9.91 5.86 13.54
CA ASP A 190 9.72 5.06 14.76
C ASP A 190 8.33 4.40 14.85
N PHE A 191 7.34 4.93 14.12
CA PHE A 191 6.04 4.29 13.90
C PHE A 191 6.13 3.03 13.03
N LEU A 192 7.22 2.84 12.28
CA LEU A 192 7.47 1.62 11.53
C LEU A 192 8.23 0.59 12.37
N ARG A 193 7.82 -0.68 12.25
CA ARG A 193 8.56 -1.81 12.81
C ARG A 193 10.02 -1.82 12.32
N PRO A 194 11.00 -2.27 13.13
CA PRO A 194 12.43 -2.22 12.80
C PRO A 194 12.79 -2.82 11.42
N HIS A 195 12.13 -3.91 11.02
CA HIS A 195 12.38 -4.60 9.74
C HIS A 195 11.34 -4.26 8.66
N SER A 196 10.66 -3.12 8.78
CA SER A 196 9.65 -2.72 7.79
C SER A 196 10.29 -2.40 6.44
N LYS A 197 9.82 -3.07 5.38
CA LYS A 197 10.23 -2.77 4.00
C LYS A 197 9.92 -1.32 3.60
N TRP A 198 8.92 -0.69 4.24
CA TRP A 198 8.54 0.70 4.03
C TRP A 198 9.61 1.72 4.42
N ARG A 199 10.58 1.37 5.29
CA ARG A 199 11.66 2.30 5.64
C ARG A 199 12.53 2.65 4.43
N ARG A 200 12.81 1.68 3.56
CA ARG A 200 13.59 1.93 2.35
C ARG A 200 12.84 2.89 1.42
N GLN A 201 11.54 2.67 1.24
CA GLN A 201 10.70 3.52 0.38
C GLN A 201 10.59 4.95 0.93
N LEU A 202 10.38 5.13 2.23
CA LEU A 202 10.29 6.47 2.85
C LEU A 202 11.61 7.24 2.72
N ARG A 203 12.75 6.58 2.91
CA ARG A 203 14.07 7.21 2.81
C ARG A 203 14.45 7.54 1.37
N ALA A 204 14.14 6.65 0.43
CA ALA A 204 14.37 6.90 -1.00
C ALA A 204 13.61 8.13 -1.50
N LYS A 205 12.40 8.38 -0.97
CA LYS A 205 11.54 9.49 -1.40
C LYS A 205 11.81 10.82 -0.70
N GLY A 206 12.36 10.79 0.52
CA GLY A 206 12.77 12.00 1.25
C GLY A 206 13.83 12.82 0.50
N ASP A 207 14.63 12.18 -0.35
CA ASP A 207 15.60 12.85 -1.23
C ASP A 207 14.96 13.44 -2.51
N ASP A 208 13.82 12.90 -2.97
CA ASP A 208 13.13 13.33 -4.20
C ASP A 208 12.14 14.49 -3.96
N ASP A 209 11.42 14.49 -2.83
CA ASP A 209 10.52 15.61 -2.44
C ASP A 209 11.29 16.86 -1.93
N ALA A 210 12.62 16.78 -1.83
CA ALA A 210 13.51 17.89 -1.49
C ALA A 210 13.99 18.69 -2.73
N ARG A 211 13.42 18.43 -3.91
CA ARG A 211 13.68 19.15 -5.17
C ARG A 211 12.44 19.87 -5.69
#